data_AF-A0A1Q4E436-F1
#
_entry.id   AF-A0A1Q4E436-F1
#
_cell.length_a   1.000
_cell.length_b   1.000
_cell.length_c   1.000
_cell.angle_alpha   90.00
_cell.angle_beta   90.00
_cell.angle_gamma   90.00
#
_symmetry.space_group_name_H-M   'P 1'
#
loop_
_entity.id
_entity.type
_entity.pdbx_description
1 polymer ?
#
loop_
_entity_poly.entity_id
_entity_poly.type
_entity_poly.pdbx_seq_one_letter_code
_entity_poly.pdbx_strand_id
1 'polypeptide(L)'
;MSRFNQRLFSRLDAAADRTGIPALARAEVRRRHLRWIPILALALALGGWAWGLAQPGGTYPGYALISAGFVLGTFLPIFGPIKPWGGPRLVDEFDRQVRQRAFLAGFATVSFATFLGIWLMLGLTLLDHWSREVLIAQLANFTYMLFVLYLTVPTLHASWATRPVEEE
;
A
#
# COMPACT_ATOMS: atom_id res chain seq x y z
N MET A 1 33.78 27.09 -6.70
CA MET A 1 32.78 27.96 -6.01
C MET A 1 33.49 29.12 -5.32
N SER A 2 32.96 30.34 -5.41
CA SER A 2 33.55 31.55 -4.80
C SER A 2 33.49 31.50 -3.26
N ARG A 3 34.55 31.97 -2.57
CA ARG A 3 34.62 32.07 -1.08
C ARG A 3 33.49 32.91 -0.48
N PHE A 4 32.92 33.83 -1.26
CA PHE A 4 31.77 34.64 -0.84
C PHE A 4 30.52 33.78 -0.65
N ASN A 5 30.25 32.87 -1.60
CA ASN A 5 29.09 31.97 -1.54
C ASN A 5 29.17 31.05 -0.31
N GLN A 6 30.35 30.52 -0.01
CA GLN A 6 30.56 29.69 1.19
C GLN A 6 30.24 30.44 2.49
N ARG A 7 30.71 31.69 2.63
CA ARG A 7 30.40 32.51 3.81
C ARG A 7 28.92 32.85 3.92
N LEU A 8 28.26 33.17 2.79
CA LEU A 8 26.83 33.46 2.77
C LEU A 8 26.00 32.23 3.18
N PHE A 9 26.28 31.07 2.60
CA PHE A 9 25.60 29.82 2.94
C PHE A 9 25.82 29.44 4.42
N SER A 10 27.04 29.57 4.93
CA SER A 10 27.31 29.28 6.35
C SER A 10 26.54 30.18 7.33
N ARG A 11 26.28 31.44 6.96
CA ARG A 11 25.50 32.38 7.78
C ARG A 11 24.01 32.09 7.69
N LEU A 12 23.52 31.66 6.52
CA LEU A 12 22.13 31.22 6.35
C LEU A 12 21.86 29.93 7.12
N ASP A 13 22.77 28.95 7.09
CA ASP A 13 22.66 27.73 7.88
C ASP A 13 22.65 28.04 9.38
N ALA A 14 23.55 28.91 9.86
CA ALA A 14 23.58 29.32 11.27
C ALA A 14 22.32 30.09 11.70
N ALA A 15 21.70 30.85 10.79
CA ALA A 15 20.43 31.52 11.04
C ALA A 15 19.26 30.53 11.07
N ALA A 16 19.27 29.54 10.18
CA ALA A 16 18.29 28.45 10.16
C ALA A 16 18.38 27.57 11.42
N ASP A 17 19.59 27.25 11.90
CA ASP A 17 19.79 26.46 13.12
C ASP A 17 19.20 27.12 14.37
N ARG A 18 19.16 28.46 14.43
CA ARG A 18 18.51 29.19 15.54
C ARG A 18 16.99 29.03 15.58
N THR A 19 16.36 28.65 14.47
CA THR A 19 14.90 28.43 14.44
C THR A 19 14.50 27.09 15.03
N GLY A 20 15.45 26.17 15.27
CA GLY A 20 15.17 24.80 15.74
C GLY A 20 14.50 23.89 14.69
N ILE A 21 14.06 24.44 13.56
CA ILE A 21 13.47 23.70 12.43
C ILE A 21 14.43 22.62 11.88
N PRO A 22 15.74 22.87 11.72
CA PRO A 22 16.66 21.84 11.23
C PRO A 22 16.78 20.65 12.19
N ALA A 23 16.66 20.86 13.51
CA ALA A 23 16.72 19.78 14.50
C ALA A 23 15.45 18.90 14.45
N LEU A 24 14.29 19.49 14.16
CA LEU A 24 13.04 18.75 13.94
C LEU A 24 13.09 17.94 12.63
N ALA A 25 13.74 18.47 11.59
CA ALA A 25 13.93 17.78 10.31
C ALA A 25 14.99 16.67 10.38
N ARG A 26 16.03 16.81 11.23
CA ARG A 26 17.10 15.82 11.43
C ARG A 26 16.72 14.66 12.34
N ALA A 27 15.58 14.70 13.04
CA ALA A 27 15.11 13.59 13.84
C ALA A 27 14.81 12.39 12.92
N GLU A 28 15.76 11.45 12.84
CA GLU A 28 15.71 10.29 11.96
C GLU A 28 14.35 9.58 12.07
N VAL A 29 13.59 9.68 10.99
CA VAL A 29 12.37 8.92 10.83
C VAL A 29 12.80 7.52 10.43
N ARG A 30 12.87 6.59 11.39
CA ARG A 30 12.97 5.15 11.08
C ARG A 30 11.76 4.75 10.23
N ARG A 31 11.96 4.63 8.92
CA ARG A 31 10.97 4.13 7.98
C ARG A 31 11.07 2.61 7.97
N ARG A 32 10.08 1.92 8.52
CA ARG A 32 10.05 0.45 8.51
C ARG A 32 9.64 -0.03 7.13
N HIS A 33 10.56 -0.67 6.42
CA HIS A 33 10.31 -1.23 5.08
C HIS A 33 9.60 -2.59 5.20
N LEU A 34 8.27 -2.55 5.30
CA LEU A 34 7.45 -3.75 5.32
C LEU A 34 7.25 -4.26 3.90
N ARG A 35 8.19 -5.06 3.37
CA ARG A 35 8.07 -5.67 2.03
C ARG A 35 7.30 -6.99 2.05
N TRP A 36 7.59 -7.85 3.02
CA TRP A 36 7.04 -9.20 3.05
C TRP A 36 5.58 -9.27 3.50
N ILE A 37 5.15 -8.43 4.44
CA ILE A 37 3.77 -8.45 4.96
C ILE A 37 2.75 -8.05 3.86
N PRO A 38 2.94 -6.97 3.09
CA PRO A 38 2.07 -6.68 1.96
C PRO A 38 2.07 -7.78 0.90
N ILE A 39 3.22 -8.39 0.59
CA ILE A 39 3.31 -9.50 -0.36
C ILE A 39 2.48 -10.70 0.12
N LEU A 40 2.61 -11.06 1.40
CA LEU A 40 1.83 -12.15 2.00
C LEU A 40 0.33 -11.85 1.96
N ALA A 41 -0.07 -10.63 2.33
CA ALA A 41 -1.47 -10.21 2.29
C ALA A 41 -2.05 -10.29 0.87
N LEU A 42 -1.28 -9.85 -0.13
CA LEU A 42 -1.64 -9.96 -1.55
C LEU A 42 -1.74 -11.42 -2.02
N ALA A 43 -0.77 -12.26 -1.65
CA ALA A 43 -0.76 -13.67 -2.01
C ALA A 43 -1.98 -14.41 -1.44
N LEU A 44 -2.35 -14.11 -0.19
CA LEU A 44 -3.54 -14.68 0.44
C LEU A 44 -4.82 -14.23 -0.26
N ALA A 45 -4.96 -12.93 -0.57
CA ALA A 45 -6.16 -12.41 -1.21
C ALA A 45 -6.31 -12.90 -2.66
N LEU A 46 -5.24 -12.86 -3.45
CA LEU A 46 -5.25 -13.36 -4.82
C LEU A 46 -5.44 -14.88 -4.86
N GLY A 47 -4.75 -15.63 -4.00
CA GLY A 47 -4.89 -17.07 -3.89
C GLY A 47 -6.29 -17.49 -3.45
N GLY A 48 -6.86 -16.79 -2.46
CA GLY A 48 -8.23 -17.05 -2.00
C GLY A 48 -9.28 -16.75 -3.07
N TRP A 49 -9.12 -15.68 -3.84
CA TRP A 49 -10.02 -15.38 -4.96
C TRP A 49 -9.86 -16.38 -6.10
N ALA A 50 -8.64 -16.70 -6.51
CA ALA A 50 -8.36 -17.70 -7.54
C ALA A 50 -8.91 -19.08 -7.17
N TRP A 51 -8.79 -19.47 -5.89
CA TRP A 51 -9.42 -20.68 -5.37
C TRP A 51 -10.95 -20.63 -5.53
N GLY A 52 -11.57 -19.51 -5.17
CA GLY A 52 -13.00 -19.30 -5.35
C GLY A 52 -13.46 -19.43 -6.80
N LEU A 53 -12.68 -18.91 -7.75
CA LEU A 53 -12.98 -19.04 -9.18
C LEU A 53 -12.83 -20.48 -9.68
N ALA A 54 -11.85 -21.23 -9.17
CA ALA A 54 -11.59 -22.62 -9.58
C ALA A 54 -12.53 -23.64 -8.92
N GLN A 55 -13.05 -23.32 -7.72
CA GLN A 55 -13.94 -24.18 -6.94
C GLN A 55 -15.16 -23.36 -6.47
N PRO A 56 -16.12 -23.05 -7.37
CA PRO A 56 -17.19 -22.10 -7.08
C PRO A 56 -18.13 -22.58 -5.95
N GLY A 57 -18.29 -23.91 -5.79
CA GLY A 57 -19.05 -24.53 -4.71
C GLY A 57 -18.31 -24.62 -3.37
N GLY A 58 -17.01 -24.30 -3.32
CA GLY A 58 -16.16 -24.34 -2.14
C GLY A 58 -15.71 -22.94 -1.72
N THR A 59 -16.66 -22.05 -1.43
CA THR A 59 -16.41 -20.61 -1.27
C THR A 59 -15.76 -20.22 0.06
N TYR A 60 -15.97 -21.00 1.13
CA TYR A 60 -15.48 -20.67 2.48
C TYR A 60 -13.95 -20.62 2.62
N PRO A 61 -13.16 -21.56 2.08
CA PRO A 61 -11.70 -21.47 2.13
C PRO A 61 -11.15 -20.24 1.42
N GLY A 62 -11.70 -19.90 0.24
CA GLY A 62 -11.31 -18.72 -0.51
C GLY A 62 -11.60 -17.43 0.27
N TYR A 63 -12.80 -17.33 0.85
CA TYR A 63 -13.18 -16.21 1.71
C TYR A 63 -12.23 -16.07 2.92
N ALA A 64 -11.94 -17.16 3.63
CA ALA A 64 -11.06 -17.13 4.80
C ALA A 64 -9.64 -16.63 4.46
N LEU A 65 -9.08 -17.06 3.32
CA LEU A 65 -7.78 -16.57 2.85
C LEU A 65 -7.82 -15.07 2.53
N ILE A 66 -8.87 -14.59 1.87
CA ILE A 66 -9.03 -13.16 1.58
C ILE A 66 -9.17 -12.36 2.88
N SER A 67 -9.96 -12.84 3.84
CA SER A 67 -10.12 -12.22 5.16
C SER A 67 -8.80 -12.14 5.91
N ALA A 68 -7.97 -13.19 5.87
CA ALA A 68 -6.64 -13.15 6.47
C ALA A 68 -5.75 -12.07 5.80
N GLY A 69 -5.77 -11.99 4.47
CA GLY A 69 -5.08 -10.92 3.72
C GLY A 69 -5.59 -9.53 4.09
N PHE A 70 -6.90 -9.36 4.28
CA PHE A 70 -7.54 -8.11 4.68
C PHE A 70 -7.12 -7.66 6.09
N VAL A 71 -7.11 -8.58 7.04
CA VAL A 71 -6.65 -8.30 8.42
C VAL A 71 -5.19 -7.82 8.40
N LEU A 72 -4.31 -8.54 7.70
CA LEU A 72 -2.91 -8.09 7.52
C LEU A 72 -2.84 -6.72 6.87
N GLY A 73 -3.63 -6.49 5.82
CA GLY A 73 -3.70 -5.22 5.09
C GLY A 73 -4.07 -4.03 5.97
N THR A 74 -4.96 -4.22 6.95
CA THR A 74 -5.46 -3.15 7.82
C THR A 74 -4.35 -2.57 8.72
N PHE A 75 -3.35 -3.37 9.07
CA PHE A 75 -2.22 -2.94 9.89
C PHE A 75 -1.11 -2.24 9.08
N LEU A 76 -1.09 -2.38 7.76
CA LEU A 76 -0.03 -1.83 6.91
C LEU A 76 0.05 -0.30 6.90
N PRO A 77 -1.06 0.46 6.83
CA PRO A 77 -1.00 1.92 6.93
C PRO A 77 -0.49 2.44 8.28
N ILE A 78 -0.52 1.60 9.33
CA ILE A 78 -0.08 1.96 10.69
C ILE A 78 1.43 1.75 10.83
N PHE A 79 1.94 0.61 10.38
CA PHE A 79 3.35 0.21 10.56
C PHE A 79 4.22 0.41 9.32
N GLY A 80 3.62 0.85 8.21
CA GLY A 80 4.26 1.00 6.92
C GLY A 80 5.28 2.14 6.85
N PRO A 81 5.94 2.29 5.69
CA PRO A 81 6.99 3.28 5.49
C PRO A 81 6.45 4.71 5.35
N ILE A 82 5.15 4.89 5.12
CA ILE A 82 4.47 6.18 5.05
C ILE A 82 3.97 6.51 6.46
N LYS A 83 4.34 7.69 7.00
CA LYS A 83 3.80 8.16 8.30
C LYS A 83 2.25 8.12 8.30
N PRO A 84 1.58 7.69 9.38
CA PRO A 84 0.12 7.71 9.46
C PRO A 84 -0.44 9.14 9.50
N TRP A 85 -1.70 9.32 9.10
CA TRP A 85 -2.41 10.60 9.26
C TRP A 85 -2.66 10.88 10.74
N GLY A 86 -2.44 12.13 11.18
CA GLY A 86 -2.69 12.54 12.57
C GLY A 86 -1.65 12.05 13.58
N GLY A 87 -0.54 11.47 13.13
CA GLY A 87 0.59 11.15 14.00
C GLY A 87 1.22 12.43 14.60
N PRO A 88 1.91 12.32 15.74
CA PRO A 88 2.51 13.46 16.44
C PRO A 88 3.65 14.14 15.65
N ARG A 89 4.09 13.54 14.54
CA ARG A 89 5.14 14.08 13.66
C ARG A 89 4.50 14.63 12.38
N LEU A 90 4.83 15.87 12.05
CA LEU A 90 4.40 16.51 10.81
C LEU A 90 4.89 15.71 9.59
N VAL A 91 4.04 15.66 8.56
CA VAL A 91 4.34 15.00 7.29
C VAL A 91 5.20 15.94 6.45
N ASP A 92 6.41 15.51 6.10
CA ASP A 92 7.34 16.30 5.30
C ASP A 92 6.88 16.35 3.83
N GLU A 93 7.40 17.30 3.03
CA GLU A 93 7.05 17.38 1.60
C GLU A 93 7.40 16.09 0.83
N PHE A 94 8.52 15.45 1.19
CA PHE A 94 8.89 14.16 0.63
C PHE A 94 7.84 13.08 0.94
N ASP A 95 7.37 13.02 2.19
CA ASP A 95 6.36 12.03 2.61
C ASP A 95 5.03 12.27 1.88
N ARG A 96 4.66 13.54 1.65
CA ARG A 96 3.50 13.92 0.83
C ARG A 96 3.62 13.41 -0.61
N GLN A 97 4.77 13.63 -1.25
CA GLN A 97 5.01 13.19 -2.63
C GLN A 97 5.01 11.65 -2.75
N VAL A 98 5.71 10.95 -1.85
CA VAL A 98 5.72 9.48 -1.84
C VAL A 98 4.32 8.93 -1.63
N ARG A 99 3.57 9.50 -0.69
CA ARG A 99 2.18 9.13 -0.43
C ARG A 99 1.30 9.32 -1.66
N GLN A 100 1.36 10.47 -2.32
CA GLN A 100 0.58 10.74 -3.52
C GLN A 100 0.86 9.72 -4.62
N ARG A 101 2.15 9.44 -4.90
CA ARG A 101 2.56 8.43 -5.89
C ARG A 101 2.07 7.03 -5.50
N ALA A 102 2.18 6.66 -4.23
CA ALA A 102 1.73 5.37 -3.72
C ALA A 102 0.21 5.19 -3.84
N PHE A 103 -0.58 6.22 -3.56
CA PHE A 103 -2.04 6.17 -3.75
C PHE A 103 -2.43 6.14 -5.23
N LEU A 104 -1.71 6.86 -6.10
CA LEU A 104 -1.93 6.76 -7.55
C LEU A 104 -1.63 5.35 -8.08
N ALA A 105 -0.54 4.73 -7.61
CA ALA A 105 -0.23 3.34 -7.94
C ALA A 105 -1.33 2.40 -7.44
N GLY A 106 -1.76 2.54 -6.17
CA GLY A 106 -2.86 1.76 -5.60
C GLY A 106 -4.16 1.93 -6.39
N PHE A 107 -4.53 3.15 -6.74
CA PHE A 107 -5.71 3.44 -7.55
C PHE A 107 -5.63 2.81 -8.94
N ALA A 108 -4.49 2.94 -9.63
CA ALA A 108 -4.27 2.33 -10.93
C ALA A 108 -4.37 0.79 -10.86
N THR A 109 -3.72 0.17 -9.86
CA THR A 109 -3.77 -1.28 -9.64
C THR A 109 -5.20 -1.77 -9.35
N VAL A 110 -5.92 -1.10 -8.44
CA VAL A 110 -7.31 -1.45 -8.12
C VAL A 110 -8.21 -1.28 -9.35
N SER A 111 -8.06 -0.19 -10.11
CA SER A 111 -8.85 0.07 -11.32
C SER A 111 -8.62 -1.00 -12.39
N PHE A 112 -7.36 -1.35 -12.63
CA PHE A 112 -6.99 -2.39 -13.59
C PHE A 112 -7.50 -3.77 -13.15
N ALA A 113 -7.31 -4.12 -11.86
CA ALA A 113 -7.83 -5.37 -11.30
C ALA A 113 -9.37 -5.42 -11.35
N THR A 114 -10.05 -4.30 -11.10
CA THR A 114 -11.51 -4.17 -11.21
C THR A 114 -11.97 -4.46 -12.63
N PHE A 115 -11.36 -3.79 -13.62
CA PHE A 115 -11.69 -4.00 -15.02
C PHE A 115 -11.49 -5.46 -15.43
N LEU A 116 -10.31 -6.04 -15.17
CA LEU A 116 -10.02 -7.42 -15.51
C LEU A 116 -10.94 -8.42 -14.79
N GLY A 117 -11.17 -8.23 -13.49
CA GLY A 117 -11.95 -9.16 -12.70
C GLY A 117 -13.43 -9.18 -13.06
N ILE A 118 -14.01 -8.04 -13.43
CA ILE A 118 -15.39 -7.98 -13.96
C ILE A 118 -15.50 -8.82 -15.24
N TRP A 119 -14.61 -8.61 -16.20
CA TRP A 119 -14.63 -9.36 -17.47
C TRP A 119 -14.35 -10.85 -17.27
N LEU A 120 -13.42 -11.20 -16.36
CA LEU A 120 -13.12 -12.58 -16.03
C LEU A 120 -14.33 -13.28 -15.39
N MET A 121 -14.95 -12.68 -14.38
CA MET A 121 -16.13 -13.28 -13.73
C MET A 121 -17.30 -13.40 -14.70
N LEU A 122 -17.54 -12.40 -15.54
CA LEU A 122 -18.58 -12.47 -16.57
C LEU A 122 -18.32 -13.61 -17.55
N GLY A 123 -17.08 -13.73 -18.05
CA GLY A 123 -16.68 -14.81 -18.95
C GLY A 123 -16.85 -16.19 -18.31
N LEU A 124 -16.39 -16.38 -17.09
CA LEU A 124 -16.53 -17.65 -16.36
C LEU A 124 -17.99 -18.00 -16.09
N THR A 125 -18.81 -17.02 -15.71
CA THR A 125 -20.25 -17.24 -15.45
C THR A 125 -20.97 -17.71 -16.72
N LEU A 126 -20.61 -17.18 -17.89
CA LEU A 126 -21.19 -17.58 -19.17
C LEU A 126 -20.74 -18.98 -19.61
N LEU A 127 -19.51 -19.38 -19.29
CA LEU A 127 -18.96 -20.68 -19.67
C LEU A 127 -19.47 -21.80 -18.75
N ASP A 128 -19.55 -21.55 -17.45
CA ASP A 128 -19.72 -22.57 -16.41
C ASP A 128 -21.10 -22.51 -15.72
N HIS A 129 -22.02 -21.68 -16.25
CA HIS A 129 -23.43 -21.59 -15.85
C HIS A 129 -23.62 -21.45 -14.33
N TRP A 130 -22.83 -20.58 -13.71
CA TRP A 130 -22.85 -20.40 -12.26
C TRP A 130 -24.24 -20.05 -11.74
N SER A 131 -24.60 -20.63 -10.59
CA SER A 131 -25.81 -20.23 -9.88
C SER A 131 -25.71 -18.78 -9.41
N ARG A 132 -26.86 -18.14 -9.22
CA ARG A 132 -26.94 -16.76 -8.71
C ARG A 132 -26.20 -16.60 -7.37
N GLU A 133 -26.30 -17.60 -6.50
CA GLU A 133 -25.66 -17.60 -5.18
C GLU A 133 -24.13 -17.58 -5.29
N VAL A 134 -23.58 -18.42 -6.17
CA VAL A 134 -22.14 -18.46 -6.46
C VAL A 134 -21.68 -17.12 -7.01
N LEU A 135 -22.42 -16.53 -7.95
CA LEU A 135 -22.07 -15.22 -8.52
C LEU A 135 -22.03 -14.12 -7.46
N ILE A 136 -23.03 -14.07 -6.57
CA ILE A 136 -23.07 -13.08 -5.48
C ILE A 136 -21.87 -13.28 -4.53
N ALA A 137 -21.57 -14.54 -4.17
CA ALA A 137 -20.44 -14.85 -3.30
C ALA A 137 -19.09 -14.47 -3.93
N GLN A 138 -18.89 -14.73 -5.22
CA GLN A 138 -17.67 -14.34 -5.92
C GLN A 138 -17.54 -12.82 -6.08
N LEU A 139 -18.65 -12.10 -6.29
CA LEU A 139 -18.66 -10.64 -6.33
C LEU A 139 -18.26 -10.03 -4.97
N ALA A 140 -18.75 -10.62 -3.88
CA ALA A 140 -18.38 -10.22 -2.53
C ALA A 140 -16.88 -10.49 -2.25
N ASN A 141 -16.40 -11.69 -2.58
CA ASN A 141 -14.99 -12.07 -2.46
C ASN A 141 -14.07 -11.15 -3.30
N PHE A 142 -14.48 -10.86 -4.53
CA PHE A 142 -13.76 -9.96 -5.42
C PHE A 142 -13.65 -8.56 -4.80
N THR A 143 -14.74 -8.02 -4.28
CA THR A 143 -14.77 -6.72 -3.61
C THR A 143 -13.83 -6.70 -2.39
N TYR A 144 -13.85 -7.77 -1.60
CA TYR A 144 -12.94 -7.93 -0.47
C TYR A 144 -11.46 -7.97 -0.90
N MET A 145 -11.15 -8.69 -1.98
CA MET A 145 -9.81 -8.73 -2.57
C MET A 145 -9.36 -7.34 -3.07
N LEU A 146 -10.27 -6.55 -3.67
CA LEU A 146 -9.99 -5.15 -4.05
C LEU A 146 -9.67 -4.27 -2.84
N PHE A 147 -10.33 -4.47 -1.69
CA PHE A 147 -9.95 -3.79 -0.45
C PHE A 147 -8.54 -4.17 0.01
N VAL A 148 -8.16 -5.45 -0.11
CA VAL A 148 -6.78 -5.87 0.20
C VAL A 148 -5.78 -5.15 -0.70
N LEU A 149 -6.04 -5.06 -2.02
CA LEU A 149 -5.20 -4.30 -2.94
C LEU A 149 -5.08 -2.82 -2.51
N TYR A 150 -6.21 -2.19 -2.19
CA TYR A 150 -6.25 -0.80 -1.74
C TYR A 150 -5.38 -0.55 -0.49
N LEU A 151 -5.41 -1.47 0.48
CA LEU A 151 -4.66 -1.33 1.74
C LEU A 151 -3.15 -1.65 1.58
N THR A 152 -2.83 -2.60 0.70
CA THR A 152 -1.48 -3.19 0.62
C THR A 152 -0.60 -2.52 -0.43
N VAL A 153 -1.14 -2.19 -1.61
CA VAL A 153 -0.37 -1.70 -2.76
C VAL A 153 0.33 -0.37 -2.47
N PRO A 154 -0.31 0.65 -1.85
CA PRO A 154 0.39 1.89 -1.51
C PRO A 154 1.60 1.66 -0.59
N THR A 155 1.42 0.76 0.39
CA THR A 155 2.49 0.39 1.34
C THR A 155 3.64 -0.31 0.63
N LEU A 156 3.34 -1.28 -0.24
CA LEU A 156 4.33 -2.01 -1.01
C LEU A 156 5.10 -1.07 -1.97
N HIS A 157 4.38 -0.24 -2.71
CA HIS A 157 4.97 0.75 -3.62
C HIS A 157 5.91 1.69 -2.86
N ALA A 158 5.47 2.27 -1.74
CA ALA A 158 6.31 3.14 -0.93
C ALA A 158 7.52 2.39 -0.33
N SER A 159 7.36 1.12 0.07
CA SER A 159 8.45 0.31 0.63
C SER A 159 9.56 -0.02 -0.37
N TRP A 160 9.25 -0.02 -1.66
CA TRP A 160 10.23 -0.19 -2.75
C TRP A 160 10.76 1.13 -3.29
N ALA A 161 9.93 2.18 -3.33
CA ALA A 161 10.34 3.51 -3.78
C ALA A 161 11.28 4.23 -2.80
N THR A 162 11.38 3.76 -1.56
CA THR A 162 12.28 4.31 -0.53
C THR A 162 13.43 3.35 -0.25
N ARG A 163 14.65 3.89 -0.08
CA ARG A 163 15.83 3.09 0.28
C ARG A 163 15.73 2.63 1.74
N PRO A 164 16.09 1.38 2.05
CA PRO A 164 16.24 0.93 3.43
C PRO A 164 17.29 1.80 4.13
N VAL A 165 17.02 2.19 5.38
CA VAL A 165 18.05 2.73 6.26
C VAL A 165 18.92 1.55 6.67
N GLU A 166 20.22 1.62 6.42
CA GLU A 166 21.18 0.63 6.96
C GLU A 166 21.10 0.72 8.48
N GLU A 167 20.71 -0.39 9.12
CA GLU A 167 20.78 -0.51 10.57
C GLU A 167 22.26 -0.68 10.94
N GLU A 168 22.91 0.41 11.38
CA GLU A 168 24.16 0.34 12.15
C GLU A 168 23.90 -0.26 13.55
#